data_AF-A0A143HHI2-F1
#
_entry.id   AF-A0A143HHI2-F1
#
_cell.length_a   1.000
_cell.length_b   1.000
_cell.length_c   1.000
_cell.angle_alpha   90.00
_cell.angle_beta   90.00
_cell.angle_gamma   90.00
#
_symmetry.space_group_name_H-M   'P 1'
#
loop_
_entity.id
_entity.type
_entity.pdbx_description
1 polymer ?
#
loop_
_entity_poly.entity_id
_entity_poly.type
_entity_poly.pdbx_seq_one_letter_code
_entity_poly.pdbx_strand_id
1 'polypeptide(L)'
;MRILKWAIGLCLALLLTGCFGENYDFSPPTVSLVDPNNISEETELAKANVKWDYDKKYNKKTDDINSLAQKQEPIKLTSGQQVDFLIEDGHFDPDGISIVLSKNQQKIDLEVKNEQTFSVPKEKGEYLIEVNLNSDKGKAQYVGEIIIQ
;
A
#
# COMPACT_ATOMS: atom_id res chain seq x y z
N MET A 1 18.66 -45.72 37.11
CA MET A 1 18.36 -44.29 37.38
C MET A 1 19.30 -43.27 36.69
N ARG A 2 20.27 -43.69 35.85
CA ARG A 2 21.06 -42.74 35.02
C ARG A 2 20.36 -42.44 33.69
N ILE A 3 19.88 -43.46 32.98
CA ILE A 3 19.30 -43.37 31.64
C ILE A 3 18.08 -42.42 31.55
N LEU A 4 17.23 -42.40 32.58
CA LEU A 4 16.05 -41.51 32.65
C LEU A 4 16.43 -40.02 32.72
N LYS A 5 17.57 -39.68 33.34
CA LYS A 5 18.05 -38.29 33.42
C LYS A 5 18.57 -37.78 32.07
N TRP A 6 19.15 -38.65 31.26
CA TRP A 6 19.61 -38.31 29.91
C TRP A 6 18.45 -38.13 28.94
N ALA A 7 17.40 -38.95 29.06
CA ALA A 7 16.19 -38.83 28.23
C ALA A 7 15.44 -37.51 28.47
N ILE A 8 15.34 -37.05 29.73
CA ILE A 8 14.71 -35.76 30.07
C ILE A 8 15.51 -34.59 29.51
N GLY A 9 16.85 -34.62 29.61
CA GLY A 9 17.70 -33.57 29.05
C GLY A 9 17.61 -33.46 27.51
N LEU A 10 17.47 -34.59 26.81
CA LEU A 10 17.32 -34.62 25.36
C LEU A 10 15.95 -34.09 24.90
N CYS A 11 14.87 -34.40 25.63
CA CYS A 11 13.54 -33.83 25.35
C CYS A 11 13.49 -32.30 25.56
N LEU A 12 14.19 -31.78 26.56
CA LEU A 12 14.27 -30.33 26.80
C LEU A 12 15.01 -29.59 25.67
N ALA A 13 16.05 -30.19 25.08
CA ALA A 13 16.78 -29.58 23.97
C ALA A 13 15.92 -29.45 22.68
N LEU A 14 14.99 -30.37 22.44
CA LEU A 14 14.09 -30.34 21.27
C LEU A 14 12.98 -29.27 21.39
N LEU A 15 12.67 -28.81 22.61
CA LEU A 15 11.72 -27.71 22.82
C LEU A 15 12.33 -26.33 22.53
N LEU A 16 13.66 -26.20 22.49
CA LEU A 16 14.33 -24.92 22.19
C LEU A 16 14.57 -24.69 20.69
N THR A 17 14.37 -25.69 19.82
CA THR A 17 14.59 -25.55 18.36
C THR A 17 13.31 -25.25 17.59
N GLY A 18 12.31 -24.63 18.24
CA GLY A 18 11.12 -24.12 17.58
C GLY A 18 11.43 -22.87 16.77
N CYS A 19 12.03 -23.01 15.59
CA CYS A 19 11.85 -22.00 14.54
C CYS A 19 10.45 -22.21 13.96
N PHE A 20 9.46 -21.53 14.53
CA PHE A 20 8.20 -21.33 13.83
C PHE A 20 8.53 -20.51 12.58
N GLY A 21 8.41 -21.12 11.41
CA GLY A 21 8.45 -20.37 10.16
C GLY A 21 7.26 -19.43 10.15
N GLU A 22 7.50 -18.16 10.44
CA GLU A 22 6.47 -17.13 10.35
C GLU A 22 6.00 -17.06 8.89
N ASN A 23 4.70 -17.25 8.69
CA ASN A 23 4.10 -17.14 7.36
C ASN A 23 3.86 -15.66 7.07
N TYR A 24 4.92 -14.96 6.67
CA TYR A 24 4.79 -13.56 6.25
C TYR A 24 4.02 -13.49 4.93
N ASP A 25 3.09 -12.54 4.85
CA ASP A 25 2.55 -12.12 3.57
C ASP A 25 3.60 -11.27 2.85
N PHE A 26 3.97 -11.67 1.64
CA PHE A 26 4.91 -10.92 0.81
C PHE A 26 4.23 -10.42 -0.47
N SER A 27 2.91 -10.38 -0.48
CA SER A 27 2.14 -9.77 -1.55
C SER A 27 2.43 -8.26 -1.61
N PRO A 28 2.25 -7.62 -2.79
CA PRO A 28 2.27 -6.17 -2.85
C PRO A 28 1.11 -5.62 -2.02
N PRO A 29 1.34 -4.54 -1.26
CA PRO A 29 0.36 -4.04 -0.31
C PRO A 29 -0.93 -3.57 -0.97
N THR A 30 -1.91 -3.24 -0.16
CA THR A 30 -3.07 -2.41 -0.53
C THR A 30 -2.76 -0.95 -0.18
N VAL A 31 -3.41 -0.02 -0.88
CA VAL A 31 -3.32 1.40 -0.57
C VAL A 31 -4.72 1.96 -0.55
N SER A 32 -5.09 2.60 0.56
CA SER A 32 -6.40 3.20 0.76
C SER A 32 -6.28 4.67 1.14
N LEU A 33 -7.27 5.49 0.78
CA LEU A 33 -7.42 6.85 1.29
C LEU A 33 -8.43 6.86 2.43
N VAL A 34 -8.06 7.44 3.57
CA VAL A 34 -8.96 7.58 4.73
C VAL A 34 -9.94 8.71 4.46
N ASP A 35 -11.23 8.49 4.75
CA ASP A 35 -12.23 9.56 4.66
C ASP A 35 -11.97 10.59 5.78
N PRO A 36 -11.69 11.87 5.45
CA PRO A 36 -11.45 12.90 6.46
C PRO A 36 -12.65 13.19 7.35
N ASN A 37 -13.87 12.88 6.89
CA ASN A 37 -15.12 13.09 7.62
C ASN A 37 -15.52 11.86 8.46
N ASN A 38 -15.03 10.67 8.11
CA ASN A 38 -15.23 9.45 8.87
C ASN A 38 -13.98 8.57 8.83
N ILE A 39 -13.10 8.74 9.82
CA ILE A 39 -11.83 8.00 9.92
C ILE A 39 -11.97 6.48 10.02
N SER A 40 -13.18 5.95 10.21
CA SER A 40 -13.46 4.50 10.18
C SER A 40 -13.78 3.99 8.78
N GLU A 41 -13.86 4.88 7.79
CA GLU A 41 -14.07 4.57 6.39
C GLU A 41 -12.82 4.88 5.58
N GLU A 42 -12.52 3.99 4.65
CA GLU A 42 -11.40 4.10 3.74
C GLU A 42 -11.82 3.66 2.34
N THR A 43 -11.16 4.20 1.33
CA THR A 43 -11.39 3.80 -0.07
C THR A 43 -10.11 3.25 -0.66
N GLU A 44 -10.11 1.94 -0.97
CA GLU A 44 -8.99 1.26 -1.62
C GLU A 44 -8.78 1.78 -3.06
N LEU A 45 -7.53 2.11 -3.39
CA LEU A 45 -7.11 2.48 -4.74
C LEU A 45 -6.83 1.22 -5.58
N ALA A 46 -7.21 1.25 -6.85
CA ALA A 46 -7.01 0.11 -7.74
C ALA A 46 -5.52 -0.11 -8.05
N LYS A 47 -4.99 -1.31 -7.75
CA LYS A 47 -3.66 -1.74 -8.21
C LYS A 47 -3.56 -1.70 -9.74
N ALA A 48 -2.73 -0.82 -10.28
CA ALA A 48 -2.56 -0.59 -11.72
C ALA A 48 -1.36 -1.35 -12.28
N ASN A 49 -0.14 -0.96 -11.90
CA ASN A 49 1.11 -1.51 -12.41
C ASN A 49 1.95 -2.05 -11.27
N VAL A 50 2.26 -3.33 -11.29
CA VAL A 50 3.00 -4.00 -10.21
C VAL A 50 4.14 -4.82 -10.81
N LYS A 51 5.34 -4.57 -10.31
CA LYS A 51 6.51 -5.40 -10.53
C LYS A 51 7.08 -5.79 -9.17
N TRP A 52 6.81 -7.02 -8.75
CA TRP A 52 7.16 -7.49 -7.41
C TRP A 52 8.11 -8.69 -7.50
N ASP A 53 9.26 -8.58 -6.85
CA ASP A 53 10.39 -9.49 -7.02
C ASP A 53 10.29 -10.73 -6.12
N TYR A 54 9.48 -10.68 -5.06
CA TYR A 54 9.32 -11.80 -4.13
C TYR A 54 8.41 -12.91 -4.68
N ASP A 55 7.18 -12.57 -5.07
CA ASP A 55 6.29 -13.51 -5.73
C ASP A 55 6.28 -13.23 -7.23
N LYS A 56 7.09 -13.98 -7.98
CA LYS A 56 7.18 -13.90 -9.45
C LYS A 56 5.81 -14.00 -10.15
N LYS A 57 4.78 -14.48 -9.45
CA LYS A 57 3.41 -14.63 -9.98
C LYS A 57 2.60 -13.34 -9.97
N TYR A 58 2.99 -12.29 -9.23
CA TYR A 58 2.22 -11.06 -9.15
C TYR A 58 2.90 -9.90 -9.88
N ASN A 59 3.01 -10.03 -11.21
CA ASN A 59 3.36 -8.92 -12.09
C ASN A 59 2.11 -8.50 -12.86
N LYS A 60 1.73 -7.23 -12.74
CA LYS A 60 0.54 -6.66 -13.39
C LYS A 60 0.94 -5.44 -14.20
N LYS A 61 0.40 -5.34 -15.41
CA LYS A 61 0.49 -4.13 -16.23
C LYS A 61 -0.90 -3.72 -16.66
N THR A 62 -1.22 -2.44 -16.50
CA THR A 62 -2.47 -1.84 -16.95
C THR A 62 -2.16 -0.87 -18.08
N ASP A 63 -2.74 -1.11 -19.26
CA ASP A 63 -2.50 -0.26 -20.44
C ASP A 63 -3.20 1.10 -20.33
N ASP A 64 -4.38 1.15 -19.71
CA ASP A 64 -5.13 2.38 -19.47
C ASP A 64 -5.52 2.50 -18.00
N ILE A 65 -4.74 3.29 -17.27
CA ILE A 65 -4.94 3.54 -15.84
C ILE A 65 -6.12 4.48 -15.57
N ASN A 66 -6.52 5.32 -16.53
CA ASN A 66 -7.68 6.20 -16.37
C ASN A 66 -8.97 5.36 -16.37
N SER A 67 -9.09 4.45 -17.36
CA SER A 67 -10.21 3.51 -17.43
C SER A 67 -10.27 2.56 -16.22
N LEU A 68 -9.14 2.30 -15.56
CA LEU A 68 -9.11 1.52 -14.32
C LEU A 68 -9.68 2.32 -13.15
N ALA A 69 -9.23 3.58 -12.98
CA ALA A 69 -9.70 4.48 -11.93
C ALA A 69 -11.21 4.77 -12.04
N GLN A 70 -11.71 5.03 -13.25
CA GLN A 70 -13.14 5.32 -13.52
C GLN A 70 -14.10 4.16 -13.24
N LYS A 71 -13.59 2.94 -12.99
CA LYS A 71 -14.42 1.81 -12.55
C LYS A 71 -14.74 1.86 -11.06
N GLN A 72 -13.99 2.65 -10.30
CA GLN A 72 -14.23 2.87 -8.88
C GLN A 72 -15.22 4.03 -8.71
N GLU A 73 -15.89 4.10 -7.57
CA GLU A 73 -16.65 5.30 -7.24
C GLU A 73 -15.68 6.49 -7.02
N PRO A 74 -15.94 7.68 -7.59
CA PRO A 74 -15.05 8.81 -7.44
C PRO A 74 -14.95 9.28 -5.98
N ILE A 75 -13.73 9.45 -5.50
CA ILE A 75 -13.43 9.89 -4.14
C ILE A 75 -13.61 11.40 -4.07
N LYS A 76 -14.55 11.87 -3.24
CA LYS A 76 -14.84 13.30 -3.10
C LYS A 76 -13.98 13.91 -2.02
N LEU A 77 -13.17 14.90 -2.39
CA LEU A 77 -12.26 15.59 -1.49
C LEU A 77 -12.54 17.09 -1.47
N THR A 78 -12.37 17.72 -0.31
CA THR A 78 -12.48 19.18 -0.16
C THR A 78 -11.16 19.84 -0.53
N SER A 79 -11.23 20.92 -1.31
CA SER A 79 -10.08 21.78 -1.63
C SER A 79 -9.30 22.19 -0.37
N GLY A 80 -7.99 21.95 -0.36
CA GLY A 80 -7.09 22.35 0.73
C GLY A 80 -7.12 21.47 1.99
N GLN A 81 -7.94 20.41 2.03
CA GLN A 81 -7.96 19.50 3.19
C GLN A 81 -6.72 18.60 3.25
N GLN A 82 -6.45 18.05 4.43
CA GLN A 82 -5.47 16.98 4.61
C GLN A 82 -6.16 15.63 4.45
N VAL A 83 -5.46 14.69 3.83
CA VAL A 83 -5.93 13.33 3.60
C VAL A 83 -4.82 12.39 4.03
N ASP A 84 -5.18 11.44 4.88
CA ASP A 84 -4.32 10.33 5.25
C ASP A 84 -4.50 9.18 4.26
N PHE A 85 -3.44 8.44 4.01
CA PHE A 85 -3.49 7.20 3.26
C PHE A 85 -2.88 6.08 4.08
N LEU A 86 -3.43 4.88 3.93
CA LEU A 86 -2.98 3.68 4.60
C LEU A 86 -2.32 2.75 3.59
N ILE A 87 -1.23 2.12 4.03
CA ILE A 87 -0.59 1.03 3.29
C ILE A 87 -0.67 -0.19 4.19
N GLU A 88 -1.46 -1.18 3.77
CA GLU A 88 -1.71 -2.40 4.53
C GLU A 88 -1.23 -3.62 3.75
N ASP A 89 -1.10 -4.74 4.47
CA ASP A 89 -0.59 -6.01 3.98
C ASP A 89 0.87 -5.98 3.49
N GLY A 90 1.44 -7.15 3.25
CA GLY A 90 2.81 -7.31 2.78
C GLY A 90 3.89 -7.06 3.84
N HIS A 91 5.03 -7.71 3.66
CA HIS A 91 6.24 -7.54 4.44
C HIS A 91 7.36 -6.99 3.54
N PHE A 92 7.55 -5.68 3.62
CA PHE A 92 8.48 -4.92 2.78
C PHE A 92 9.03 -3.70 3.53
N ASP A 93 10.19 -3.23 3.10
CA ASP A 93 10.79 -1.98 3.56
C ASP A 93 10.56 -0.91 2.47
N PRO A 94 9.77 0.15 2.73
CA PRO A 94 9.52 1.21 1.76
C PRO A 94 10.78 2.04 1.52
N ASP A 95 11.16 2.21 0.25
CA ASP A 95 12.24 3.10 -0.22
C ASP A 95 11.67 4.44 -0.74
N GLY A 96 10.35 4.64 -0.62
CA GLY A 96 9.70 5.90 -0.91
C GLY A 96 8.28 5.73 -1.48
N ILE A 97 7.45 6.73 -1.18
CA ILE A 97 6.09 6.86 -1.69
C ILE A 97 6.00 8.19 -2.44
N SER A 98 5.40 8.18 -3.62
CA SER A 98 5.09 9.39 -4.38
C SER A 98 3.62 9.41 -4.73
N ILE A 99 3.00 10.57 -4.57
CA ILE A 99 1.59 10.79 -4.90
C ILE A 99 1.53 11.87 -5.98
N VAL A 100 0.85 11.57 -7.08
CA VAL A 100 0.73 12.47 -8.22
C VAL A 100 -0.74 12.64 -8.57
N LEU A 101 -1.18 13.88 -8.79
CA LEU A 101 -2.47 14.15 -9.40
C LEU A 101 -2.28 14.49 -10.88
N SER A 102 -3.03 13.81 -11.73
CA SER A 102 -3.00 14.00 -13.17
C SER A 102 -4.34 14.56 -13.66
N LYS A 103 -4.31 15.69 -14.38
CA LYS A 103 -5.47 16.34 -15.01
C LYS A 103 -5.06 16.94 -16.35
N ASN A 104 -5.74 16.58 -17.44
CA ASN A 104 -5.47 17.12 -18.79
C ASN A 104 -3.98 17.11 -19.17
N GLN A 105 -3.29 15.98 -18.95
CA GLN A 105 -1.85 15.79 -19.16
C GLN A 105 -0.92 16.60 -18.25
N GLN A 106 -1.46 17.46 -17.38
CA GLN A 106 -0.70 18.13 -16.34
C GLN A 106 -0.60 17.21 -15.12
N LYS A 107 0.59 17.18 -14.52
CA LYS A 107 0.88 16.41 -13.32
C LYS A 107 1.24 17.35 -12.18
N ILE A 108 0.73 17.04 -11.00
CA ILE A 108 0.99 17.78 -9.75
C ILE A 108 1.52 16.76 -8.76
N ASP A 109 2.82 16.83 -8.46
CA ASP A 109 3.41 16.05 -7.38
C ASP A 109 2.93 16.59 -6.03
N LEU A 110 2.38 15.72 -5.19
CA LEU A 110 1.95 16.06 -3.85
C LEU A 110 3.06 15.74 -2.85
N GLU A 111 3.31 16.70 -1.96
CA GLU A 111 4.20 16.50 -0.83
C GLU A 111 3.55 15.55 0.19
N VAL A 112 4.23 14.43 0.46
CA VAL A 112 3.87 13.52 1.54
C VAL A 112 4.48 14.03 2.84
N LYS A 113 3.62 14.28 3.83
CA LYS A 113 3.95 14.75 5.18
C LYS A 113 3.74 13.61 6.17
N ASN A 114 4.58 13.57 7.20
CA ASN A 114 4.50 12.56 8.28
C ASN A 114 4.36 11.12 7.75
N GLU A 115 5.01 10.83 6.62
CA GLU A 115 5.05 9.53 5.93
C GLU A 115 3.72 9.03 5.32
N GLN A 116 2.56 9.50 5.78
CA GLN A 116 1.24 8.97 5.40
C GLN A 116 0.12 10.02 5.18
N THR A 117 0.46 11.30 5.07
CA THR A 117 -0.53 12.38 4.86
C THR A 117 -0.15 13.23 3.66
N PHE A 118 -1.13 13.74 2.90
CA PHE A 118 -0.90 14.77 1.89
C PHE A 118 -1.93 15.90 1.96
N SER A 119 -1.64 17.02 1.31
CA SER A 119 -2.56 18.17 1.23
C SER A 119 -3.20 18.23 -0.15
N VAL A 120 -4.53 18.27 -0.21
CA VAL A 120 -5.31 18.38 -1.45
C VAL A 120 -5.09 19.79 -2.03
N PRO A 121 -4.82 19.93 -3.34
CA PRO A 121 -4.61 21.24 -3.94
C PRO A 121 -5.87 22.11 -3.90
N LYS A 122 -5.69 23.42 -4.05
CA LYS A 122 -6.81 24.37 -4.06
C LYS A 122 -7.65 24.30 -5.32
N GLU A 123 -7.05 23.89 -6.44
CA GLU A 123 -7.70 23.84 -7.74
C GLU A 123 -8.74 22.71 -7.79
N LYS A 124 -10.00 23.09 -8.02
CA LYS A 124 -11.13 22.16 -8.10
C LYS A 124 -11.17 21.41 -9.44
N GLY A 125 -11.88 20.28 -9.44
CA GLY A 125 -12.14 19.47 -10.63
C GLY A 125 -11.84 17.99 -10.44
N GLU A 126 -11.88 17.27 -11.55
CA GLU A 126 -11.61 15.84 -11.64
C GLU A 126 -10.11 15.60 -11.85
N TYR A 127 -9.54 14.66 -11.10
CA TYR A 127 -8.15 14.25 -11.21
C TYR A 127 -8.05 12.73 -11.11
N LEU A 128 -7.05 12.17 -11.80
CA LEU A 128 -6.54 10.86 -11.49
C LEU A 128 -5.52 11.00 -10.36
N ILE A 129 -5.68 10.25 -9.27
CA ILE A 129 -4.62 10.08 -8.28
C ILE A 129 -3.78 8.85 -8.64
N GLU A 130 -2.46 9.01 -8.61
CA GLU A 130 -1.48 7.94 -8.77
C GLU A 130 -0.63 7.87 -7.49
N VAL A 131 -0.72 6.77 -6.73
CA VAL A 131 0.19 6.47 -5.62
C VAL A 131 1.19 5.44 -6.09
N ASN A 132 2.48 5.76 -6.04
CA ASN A 132 3.56 4.87 -6.44
C ASN A 132 4.43 4.54 -5.23
N LEU A 133 4.53 3.24 -4.94
CA LEU A 133 5.37 2.67 -3.91
C LEU A 133 6.62 2.05 -4.55
N ASN A 134 7.78 2.38 -4.00
CA ASN A 134 9.04 1.68 -4.23
C ASN A 134 9.48 1.00 -2.92
N SER A 135 9.93 -0.24 -2.99
CA SER A 135 10.40 -1.00 -1.83
C SER A 135 11.52 -1.97 -2.20
N ASP A 136 12.10 -2.60 -1.18
CA ASP A 136 13.04 -3.71 -1.32
C ASP A 136 12.44 -4.94 -2.04
N LYS A 137 11.10 -5.04 -2.10
CA LYS A 137 10.37 -6.11 -2.80
C LYS A 137 9.91 -5.73 -4.21
N GLY A 138 10.03 -4.47 -4.61
CA GLY A 138 9.71 -4.03 -5.97
C GLY A 138 8.90 -2.74 -6.01
N LYS A 139 8.06 -2.61 -7.04
CA LYS A 139 7.27 -1.40 -7.33
C LYS A 139 5.80 -1.73 -7.49
N ALA A 140 4.95 -0.89 -6.93
CA ALA A 140 3.51 -0.98 -7.11
C ALA A 140 2.90 0.41 -7.33
N GLN A 141 2.00 0.51 -8.30
CA GLN A 141 1.23 1.70 -8.62
C GLN A 141 -0.24 1.44 -8.34
N TYR A 142 -0.88 2.41 -7.69
CA TYR A 142 -2.29 2.40 -7.33
C TYR A 142 -2.95 3.65 -7.89
N VAL A 143 -4.17 3.51 -8.40
CA VAL A 143 -4.87 4.62 -9.06
C VAL A 143 -6.32 4.72 -8.61
N GLY A 144 -6.84 5.92 -8.60
CA GLY A 144 -8.25 6.20 -8.33
C GLY A 144 -8.69 7.52 -8.97
N GLU A 145 -9.99 7.71 -9.08
CA GLU A 145 -10.57 8.98 -9.52
C GLU A 145 -10.91 9.82 -8.29
N ILE A 146 -10.46 11.07 -8.28
CA ILE A 146 -10.80 12.04 -7.22
C ILE A 146 -11.52 13.25 -7.81
N ILE A 147 -12.49 13.77 -7.06
CA ILE A 147 -13.23 15.00 -7.37
C ILE A 147 -12.96 15.99 -6.25
N ILE A 148 -12.24 17.08 -6.57
CA ILE A 148 -11.92 18.16 -5.62
C ILE A 148 -13.01 19.23 -5.69
N GLN A 149 -13.68 19.48 -4.56
CA GLN A 149 -14.82 20.39 -4.43
C GLN A 149 -14.54 21.64 -3.60
#